data_AF-A0A6G9H897-F1
#
_entry.id   AF-A0A6G9H897-F1
#
_cell.length_a   1.000
_cell.length_b   1.000
_cell.length_c   1.000
_cell.angle_alpha   90.00
_cell.angle_beta   90.00
_cell.angle_gamma   90.00
#
_symmetry.space_group_name_H-M   'P 1'
#
loop_
_entity.id
_entity.type
_entity.pdbx_description
1 polymer ?
#
loop_
_entity_poly.entity_id
_entity_poly.type
_entity_poly.pdbx_seq_one_letter_code
_entity_poly.pdbx_strand_id
1 'polypeptide(L)'
;MLLAALACALAAVRPPAWAASYTKLSGSGSTWSSNALDQWRRNIGANIGLTVNFSASGSSVGREEFKNGVSDFGVSEIPYGLTEGRTTDVPPTKRSYAYMPIVAGGTSFMYNLRIGGKRVTNLRLSGEVITKLFTGRITMWNAPEIKADNPGLTLPARRVVPVVRSDGSGTTAQFTTWMAKKHGSLWNDYCRRAGRSTPCGMTSYYPVIPGSSTVAKSGSLGVSGFTKQSSFEGAITYVEYSYAIKTGFPVAKMLNSEGYYVEPTSSSVAVALQQARINDNKQSPNYLTQILDGVYANRDRRSYPLSSYSYMIVPTSTELGFTTGKGKSLGTFANYFLCDGQQQAEELGYSPLPMNLVQAGFDQVRRIPGAPVGDIRISSCRNPTFSSDGSNTLAKKAPYPKECDKRGPTQCSTGTAGAAREETPVVPAARGNGGNGGGTNSAGTSGGSGSGSTGGGNSAATGGGSASGGATDPAGSGAGGSGTSGSPDASGGAAAGGAGTGGAVDPDTGEQLAGEAGTGDASVVGTPVTLASDGSMGLRGALMALSAALLLGVVVGPPVVARALAGRARRRGDER
;
A
#
# COMPACT_ATOMS: atom_id res chain seq x y z
N MET A 1 -47.47 -13.59 58.88
CA MET A 1 -46.78 -12.71 57.90
C MET A 1 -45.41 -13.28 57.48
N LEU A 2 -45.33 -14.54 57.02
CA LEU A 2 -44.07 -15.10 56.49
C LEU A 2 -44.22 -15.84 55.14
N LEU A 3 -45.44 -15.99 54.61
CA LEU A 3 -45.68 -16.60 53.29
C LEU A 3 -45.84 -15.59 52.14
N ALA A 4 -45.97 -14.29 52.42
CA ALA A 4 -46.08 -13.25 51.38
C ALA A 4 -44.70 -12.72 50.90
N ALA A 5 -43.62 -12.99 51.63
CA ALA A 5 -42.27 -12.51 51.28
C ALA A 5 -41.51 -13.44 50.33
N LEU A 6 -41.95 -14.69 50.16
CA LEU A 6 -41.27 -15.68 49.30
C LEU A 6 -41.76 -15.66 47.85
N ALA A 7 -42.93 -15.08 47.57
CA ALA A 7 -43.52 -15.01 46.22
C ALA A 7 -43.00 -13.82 45.39
N CYS A 8 -42.40 -12.79 46.00
CA CYS A 8 -41.84 -11.65 45.27
C CYS A 8 -40.36 -11.82 44.86
N ALA A 9 -39.67 -12.89 45.29
CA ALA A 9 -38.26 -13.12 44.96
C ALA A 9 -38.03 -13.90 43.65
N LEU A 10 -39.09 -14.43 43.03
CA LEU A 10 -39.00 -15.23 41.78
C LEU A 10 -39.30 -14.46 40.48
N ALA A 11 -39.60 -13.15 40.56
CA ALA A 11 -39.98 -12.35 39.38
C ALA A 11 -38.84 -11.49 38.78
N ALA A 12 -37.58 -11.71 39.17
CA ALA A 12 -36.44 -10.91 38.67
C ALA A 12 -35.39 -11.73 37.89
N VAL A 13 -35.75 -12.88 37.32
CA VAL A 13 -34.91 -13.53 36.31
C VAL A 13 -35.06 -12.73 35.01
N ARG A 14 -34.19 -11.73 34.82
CA ARG A 14 -34.01 -11.13 33.50
C ARG A 14 -33.64 -12.27 32.53
N PRO A 15 -34.30 -12.41 31.37
CA PRO A 15 -33.87 -13.38 30.39
C PRO A 15 -32.38 -13.14 30.09
N PRO A 16 -31.56 -14.19 29.93
CA PRO A 16 -30.17 -14.01 29.52
C PRO A 16 -30.18 -13.13 28.28
N ALA A 17 -29.45 -12.01 28.31
CA ALA A 17 -29.30 -11.16 27.15
C ALA A 17 -28.83 -12.07 26.01
N TRP A 18 -29.67 -12.27 24.99
CA TRP A 18 -29.31 -13.04 23.82
C TRP A 18 -28.14 -12.31 23.19
N ALA A 19 -26.92 -12.83 23.38
CA ALA A 19 -25.76 -12.35 22.65
C ALA A 19 -26.14 -12.44 21.17
N ALA A 20 -26.11 -11.31 20.47
CA ALA A 20 -26.45 -11.27 19.07
C ALA A 20 -25.54 -12.27 18.33
N SER A 21 -26.13 -13.35 17.81
CA SER A 21 -25.37 -14.30 17.01
C SER A 21 -25.02 -13.66 15.67
N TYR A 22 -23.74 -13.70 15.33
CA TYR A 22 -23.18 -13.20 14.09
C TYR A 22 -22.58 -14.35 13.28
N THR A 23 -22.90 -14.40 11.99
CA THR A 23 -22.24 -15.32 11.06
C THR A 23 -20.83 -14.81 10.75
N LYS A 24 -19.84 -15.72 10.70
CA LYS A 24 -18.47 -15.38 10.31
C LYS A 24 -18.45 -14.86 8.87
N LEU A 25 -17.63 -13.85 8.62
CA LEU A 25 -17.42 -13.31 7.28
C LEU A 25 -16.05 -13.71 6.74
N SER A 26 -15.97 -13.98 5.45
CA SER A 26 -14.72 -14.04 4.69
C SER A 26 -14.64 -12.87 3.70
N GLY A 27 -13.51 -12.19 3.66
CA GLY A 27 -13.22 -11.13 2.70
C GLY A 27 -11.84 -11.27 2.10
N SER A 28 -11.62 -10.63 0.95
CA SER A 28 -10.34 -10.66 0.27
C SER A 28 -10.09 -9.40 -0.53
N GLY A 29 -8.83 -9.03 -0.70
CA GLY A 29 -8.42 -8.05 -1.68
C GLY A 29 -7.34 -7.09 -1.22
N SER A 30 -7.63 -5.80 -1.33
CA SER A 30 -6.61 -4.75 -1.31
C SER A 30 -5.71 -4.74 -0.07
N THR A 31 -4.41 -4.80 -0.32
CA THR A 31 -3.37 -4.48 0.66
C THR A 31 -3.24 -2.97 0.89
N TRP A 32 -3.92 -2.11 0.14
CA TRP A 32 -3.96 -0.67 0.41
C TRP A 32 -4.84 -0.38 1.64
N SER A 33 -5.95 -1.08 1.81
CA SER A 33 -6.91 -0.89 2.92
C SER A 33 -6.67 -1.82 4.13
N SER A 34 -5.73 -2.77 4.01
CA SER A 34 -5.66 -3.88 4.95
C SER A 34 -5.31 -3.47 6.38
N ASN A 35 -4.50 -2.42 6.58
CA ASN A 35 -4.15 -1.97 7.93
C ASN A 35 -5.36 -1.37 8.66
N ALA A 36 -6.24 -0.63 7.97
CA ALA A 36 -7.51 -0.16 8.51
C ALA A 36 -8.48 -1.32 8.79
N LEU A 37 -8.66 -2.24 7.84
CA LEU A 37 -9.51 -3.43 8.01
C LEU A 37 -9.06 -4.32 9.17
N ASP A 38 -7.75 -4.51 9.32
CA ASP A 38 -7.15 -5.26 10.42
C ASP A 38 -7.45 -4.63 11.78
N GLN A 39 -7.41 -3.30 11.87
CA GLN A 39 -7.81 -2.60 13.09
C GLN A 39 -9.30 -2.81 13.38
N TRP A 40 -10.16 -2.58 12.38
CA TRP A 40 -11.60 -2.68 12.59
C TRP A 40 -12.08 -4.09 12.93
N ARG A 41 -11.52 -5.12 12.28
CA ARG A 41 -11.89 -6.51 12.59
C ARG A 41 -11.45 -6.94 13.99
N ARG A 42 -10.30 -6.43 14.48
CA ARG A 42 -9.89 -6.62 15.89
C ARG A 42 -10.87 -5.94 16.84
N ASN A 43 -11.21 -4.68 16.58
CA ASN A 43 -12.12 -3.92 17.43
C ASN A 43 -13.51 -4.57 17.50
N ILE A 44 -14.09 -4.96 16.37
CA ILE A 44 -15.44 -5.53 16.35
C ILE A 44 -15.48 -6.96 16.92
N GLY A 45 -14.40 -7.72 16.73
CA GLY A 45 -14.22 -9.02 17.38
C GLY A 45 -14.17 -8.88 18.90
N ALA A 46 -13.41 -7.92 19.42
CA ALA A 46 -13.30 -7.65 20.85
C ALA A 46 -14.60 -7.09 21.45
N ASN A 47 -15.29 -6.19 20.74
CA ASN A 47 -16.45 -5.47 21.29
C ASN A 47 -17.75 -6.29 21.24
N ILE A 48 -17.98 -7.06 20.17
CA ILE A 48 -19.27 -7.72 19.94
C ILE A 48 -19.14 -9.19 19.47
N GLY A 49 -17.93 -9.75 19.45
CA GLY A 49 -17.69 -11.16 19.06
C GLY A 49 -17.85 -11.44 17.56
N LEU A 50 -18.00 -10.42 16.70
CA LEU A 50 -18.11 -10.62 15.25
C LEU A 50 -16.74 -10.98 14.67
N THR A 51 -16.65 -12.17 14.04
CA THR A 51 -15.43 -12.61 13.36
C THR A 51 -15.44 -12.21 11.89
N VAL A 52 -14.46 -11.42 11.49
CA VAL A 52 -14.19 -11.05 10.08
C VAL A 52 -12.81 -11.58 9.69
N ASN A 53 -12.79 -12.57 8.81
CA ASN A 53 -11.57 -13.08 8.19
C ASN A 53 -11.29 -12.27 6.92
N PHE A 54 -10.06 -11.82 6.74
CA PHE A 54 -9.67 -11.04 5.56
C PHE A 54 -8.32 -11.52 5.01
N SER A 55 -8.27 -11.79 3.71
CA SER A 55 -7.05 -12.11 2.97
C SER A 55 -6.56 -10.89 2.18
N ALA A 56 -5.40 -10.34 2.56
CA ALA A 56 -4.80 -9.20 1.88
C ALA A 56 -4.00 -9.67 0.65
N SER A 57 -4.70 -10.07 -0.40
CA SER A 57 -4.20 -10.77 -1.59
C SER A 57 -3.97 -9.88 -2.82
N GLY A 58 -4.37 -8.61 -2.75
CA GLY A 58 -4.36 -7.68 -3.89
C GLY A 58 -5.76 -7.48 -4.49
N SER A 59 -6.00 -6.28 -5.04
CA SER A 59 -7.33 -5.85 -5.48
C SER A 59 -7.90 -6.72 -6.61
N SER A 60 -7.08 -7.14 -7.58
CA SER A 60 -7.55 -8.03 -8.66
C SER A 60 -8.01 -9.38 -8.12
N VAL A 61 -7.28 -9.96 -7.16
CA VAL A 61 -7.66 -11.24 -6.53
C VAL A 61 -8.94 -11.08 -5.72
N GLY A 62 -9.05 -10.03 -4.90
CA GLY A 62 -10.25 -9.79 -4.09
C GLY A 62 -11.51 -9.61 -4.93
N ARG A 63 -11.41 -8.98 -6.10
CA ARG A 63 -12.51 -8.90 -7.07
C ARG A 63 -12.90 -10.26 -7.62
N GLU A 64 -11.91 -11.02 -8.10
CA GLU A 64 -12.18 -12.34 -8.69
C GLU A 64 -12.77 -13.32 -7.67
N GLU A 65 -12.26 -13.33 -6.44
CA GLU A 65 -12.80 -14.15 -5.35
C GLU A 65 -14.24 -13.74 -4.96
N PHE A 66 -14.53 -12.44 -4.92
CA PHE A 66 -15.90 -11.96 -4.68
C PHE A 66 -16.84 -12.38 -5.82
N LYS A 67 -16.41 -12.15 -7.07
CA LYS A 67 -17.18 -12.48 -8.28
C LYS A 67 -17.57 -13.95 -8.32
N ASN A 68 -16.68 -14.83 -7.89
CA ASN A 68 -16.88 -16.29 -7.88
C ASN A 68 -17.51 -16.83 -6.60
N GLY A 69 -17.85 -15.98 -5.62
CA GLY A 69 -18.47 -16.42 -4.36
C GLY A 69 -17.51 -17.10 -3.38
N VAL A 70 -16.20 -16.98 -3.59
CA VAL A 70 -15.17 -17.50 -2.67
C VAL A 70 -15.13 -16.64 -1.40
N SER A 71 -15.30 -15.33 -1.54
CA SER A 71 -15.39 -14.37 -0.44
C SER A 71 -16.78 -13.74 -0.35
N ASP A 72 -17.20 -13.41 0.87
CA ASP A 72 -18.47 -12.72 1.13
C ASP A 72 -18.42 -11.26 0.64
N PHE A 73 -17.26 -10.62 0.70
CA PHE A 73 -17.01 -9.27 0.18
C PHE A 73 -15.60 -9.17 -0.42
N GLY A 74 -15.45 -8.29 -1.41
CA GLY A 74 -14.15 -7.91 -1.99
C GLY A 74 -13.72 -6.53 -1.51
N VAL A 75 -12.42 -6.24 -1.52
CA VAL A 75 -11.91 -4.87 -1.28
C VAL A 75 -10.96 -4.49 -2.41
N SER A 76 -11.22 -3.36 -3.07
CA SER A 76 -10.52 -2.97 -4.29
C SER A 76 -10.54 -1.46 -4.48
N GLU A 77 -9.51 -0.92 -5.13
CA GLU A 77 -9.49 0.45 -5.66
C GLU A 77 -9.73 0.45 -7.18
N ILE A 78 -9.90 -0.73 -7.78
CA ILE A 78 -10.03 -0.97 -9.21
C ILE A 78 -11.50 -1.33 -9.51
N PRO A 79 -12.18 -0.66 -10.45
CA PRO A 79 -13.51 -1.05 -10.90
C PRO A 79 -13.47 -2.21 -11.91
N TYR A 80 -14.51 -3.05 -11.94
CA TYR A 80 -14.66 -4.07 -12.99
C TYR A 80 -14.71 -3.41 -14.37
N GLY A 81 -14.47 -4.19 -15.42
CA GLY A 81 -14.44 -3.72 -16.80
C GLY A 81 -13.06 -3.24 -17.26
N LEU A 82 -12.02 -3.33 -16.42
CA LEU A 82 -10.65 -3.03 -16.84
C LEU A 82 -10.16 -4.10 -17.83
N THR A 83 -9.64 -3.65 -18.98
CA THR A 83 -9.02 -4.50 -19.99
C THR A 83 -7.50 -4.44 -19.86
N GLU A 84 -6.88 -5.60 -19.63
CA GLU A 84 -5.43 -5.80 -19.55
C GLU A 84 -5.00 -6.73 -20.69
N GLY A 85 -4.28 -6.19 -21.67
CA GLY A 85 -3.92 -6.93 -22.87
C GLY A 85 -5.16 -7.40 -23.64
N ARG A 86 -5.37 -8.71 -23.73
CA ARG A 86 -6.53 -9.33 -24.40
C ARG A 86 -7.64 -9.75 -23.44
N THR A 87 -7.44 -9.54 -22.13
CA THR A 87 -8.36 -10.01 -21.10
C THR A 87 -9.11 -8.83 -20.51
N THR A 88 -10.44 -8.93 -20.46
CA THR A 88 -11.28 -7.95 -19.76
C THR A 88 -11.81 -8.56 -18.49
N ASP A 89 -11.65 -7.86 -17.37
CA ASP A 89 -12.25 -8.25 -16.09
C ASP A 89 -13.76 -7.94 -16.11
N VAL A 90 -14.54 -8.85 -16.69
CA VAL A 90 -15.99 -8.67 -16.84
C VAL A 90 -16.66 -8.63 -15.46
N PRO A 91 -17.58 -7.68 -15.20
CA PRO A 91 -18.36 -7.63 -13.97
C PRO A 91 -19.06 -8.97 -13.64
N PRO A 92 -19.32 -9.26 -12.36
CA PRO A 92 -20.12 -10.41 -11.95
C PRO A 92 -21.49 -10.45 -12.64
N THR A 93 -21.81 -11.58 -13.29
CA THR A 93 -23.12 -11.81 -13.93
C THR A 93 -24.06 -12.68 -13.10
N LYS A 94 -23.51 -13.41 -12.12
CA LYS A 94 -24.23 -14.35 -11.23
C LYS A 94 -24.40 -13.82 -9.80
N ARG A 95 -23.98 -12.58 -9.54
CA ARG A 95 -23.97 -11.97 -8.22
C ARG A 95 -24.19 -10.47 -8.35
N SER A 96 -25.29 -9.96 -7.81
CA SER A 96 -25.50 -8.50 -7.78
C SER A 96 -24.59 -7.85 -6.74
N TYR A 97 -24.12 -6.64 -7.02
CA TYR A 97 -23.14 -5.97 -6.15
C TYR A 97 -23.28 -4.44 -6.16
N ALA A 98 -22.62 -3.82 -5.18
CA ALA A 98 -22.39 -2.38 -5.12
C ALA A 98 -20.96 -2.08 -4.65
N TYR A 99 -20.42 -0.94 -5.08
CA TYR A 99 -19.19 -0.37 -4.52
C TYR A 99 -19.55 0.54 -3.34
N MET A 100 -18.92 0.30 -2.19
CA MET A 100 -19.14 1.04 -0.96
C MET A 100 -17.82 1.65 -0.48
N PRO A 101 -17.67 2.98 -0.39
CA PRO A 101 -16.47 3.60 0.18
C PRO A 101 -16.20 3.10 1.61
N ILE A 102 -14.93 2.86 1.97
CA ILE A 102 -14.59 2.37 3.33
C ILE A 102 -13.58 3.23 4.08
N VAL A 103 -12.52 3.71 3.41
CA VAL A 103 -11.46 4.52 4.03
C VAL A 103 -10.80 5.41 2.98
N ALA A 104 -10.34 6.58 3.41
CA ALA A 104 -9.57 7.52 2.61
C ALA A 104 -8.09 7.50 2.97
N GLY A 105 -7.22 7.86 2.04
CA GLY A 105 -5.77 7.86 2.26
C GLY A 105 -5.02 8.52 1.12
N GLY A 106 -3.70 8.65 1.29
CA GLY A 106 -2.80 9.07 0.23
C GLY A 106 -1.91 7.92 -0.21
N THR A 107 -1.82 7.70 -1.52
CA THR A 107 -0.72 6.89 -2.06
C THR A 107 0.55 7.73 -1.95
N SER A 108 1.51 7.22 -1.20
CA SER A 108 2.73 7.91 -0.77
C SER A 108 3.97 7.33 -1.43
N PHE A 109 5.07 8.09 -1.42
CA PHE A 109 6.33 7.67 -2.05
C PHE A 109 7.41 7.42 -1.00
N MET A 110 7.43 6.21 -0.45
CA MET A 110 8.44 5.80 0.52
C MET A 110 9.78 5.56 -0.18
N TYR A 111 10.88 6.02 0.42
CA TYR A 111 12.20 5.95 -0.20
C TYR A 111 13.30 5.63 0.81
N ASN A 112 14.41 5.12 0.31
CA ASN A 112 15.62 4.86 1.07
C ASN A 112 16.80 5.56 0.41
N LEU A 113 17.21 6.68 0.97
CA LEU A 113 18.30 7.51 0.45
C LEU A 113 19.15 8.02 1.62
N ARG A 114 20.46 8.12 1.41
CA ARG A 114 21.38 8.67 2.40
C ARG A 114 22.23 9.79 1.83
N ILE A 115 22.60 10.74 2.68
CA ILE A 115 23.61 11.77 2.41
C ILE A 115 24.61 11.71 3.56
N GLY A 116 25.89 11.50 3.24
CA GLY A 116 26.95 11.36 4.27
C GLY A 116 26.66 10.25 5.29
N GLY A 117 26.10 9.12 4.84
CA GLY A 117 25.75 7.97 5.70
C GLY A 117 24.46 8.13 6.52
N LYS A 118 23.86 9.32 6.57
CA LYS A 118 22.61 9.60 7.29
C LYS A 118 21.40 9.52 6.36
N ARG A 119 20.29 8.98 6.86
CA ARG A 119 19.02 8.87 6.12
C ARG A 119 18.48 10.26 5.78
N VAL A 120 18.01 10.43 4.55
CA VAL A 120 17.25 11.61 4.11
C VAL A 120 15.79 11.41 4.51
N THR A 121 15.17 12.39 5.15
CA THR A 121 13.82 12.28 5.74
C THR A 121 12.85 13.36 5.25
N ASN A 122 13.35 14.38 4.55
CA ASN A 122 12.63 15.59 4.12
C ASN A 122 12.61 15.79 2.58
N LEU A 123 12.68 14.70 1.81
CA LEU A 123 12.72 14.76 0.35
C LEU A 123 11.44 15.36 -0.23
N ARG A 124 11.59 16.15 -1.30
CA ARG A 124 10.52 16.79 -2.06
C ARG A 124 10.54 16.30 -3.48
N LEU A 125 9.39 16.00 -4.05
CA LEU A 125 9.30 15.61 -5.46
C LEU A 125 8.05 16.22 -6.09
N SER A 126 8.21 16.80 -7.27
CA SER A 126 7.10 17.18 -8.14
C SER A 126 6.50 15.95 -8.82
N GLY A 127 5.25 16.06 -9.24
CA GLY A 127 4.57 14.96 -9.92
C GLY A 127 5.27 14.50 -11.21
N GLU A 128 5.87 15.44 -11.93
CA GLU A 128 6.64 15.13 -13.14
C GLU A 128 7.90 14.33 -12.80
N VAL A 129 8.66 14.74 -11.76
CA VAL A 129 9.84 14.02 -11.29
C VAL A 129 9.48 12.61 -10.81
N ILE A 130 8.40 12.46 -10.04
CA ILE A 130 7.88 11.16 -9.63
C ILE A 130 7.59 10.29 -10.85
N THR A 131 6.87 10.81 -11.84
CA THR A 131 6.56 10.07 -13.07
C THR A 131 7.84 9.69 -13.81
N LYS A 132 8.83 10.57 -13.91
CA LYS A 132 10.12 10.27 -14.55
C LYS A 132 10.93 9.21 -13.79
N LEU A 133 10.89 9.18 -12.47
CA LEU A 133 11.54 8.13 -11.65
C LEU A 133 10.94 6.75 -11.97
N PHE A 134 9.61 6.64 -11.95
CA PHE A 134 8.91 5.36 -12.16
C PHE A 134 8.84 4.93 -13.64
N THR A 135 9.06 5.84 -14.59
CA THR A 135 9.16 5.54 -16.03
C THR A 135 10.60 5.38 -16.52
N GLY A 136 11.58 5.41 -15.60
CA GLY A 136 13.00 5.24 -15.90
C GLY A 136 13.61 6.38 -16.74
N ARG A 137 12.96 7.55 -16.79
CA ARG A 137 13.49 8.76 -17.44
C ARG A 137 14.49 9.50 -16.55
N ILE A 138 14.34 9.39 -15.22
CA ILE A 138 15.35 9.78 -14.24
C ILE A 138 15.89 8.51 -13.59
N THR A 139 17.19 8.29 -13.68
CA THR A 139 17.86 7.06 -13.21
C THR A 139 18.86 7.31 -12.07
N MET A 140 19.11 8.57 -11.72
CA MET A 140 20.09 8.97 -10.69
C MET A 140 19.47 9.99 -9.74
N TRP A 141 19.77 9.86 -8.44
CA TRP A 141 19.24 10.72 -7.38
C TRP A 141 19.76 12.16 -7.41
N ASN A 142 20.93 12.40 -8.00
CA ASN A 142 21.48 13.73 -8.22
C ASN A 142 21.04 14.38 -9.55
N ALA A 143 20.03 13.83 -10.22
CA ALA A 143 19.52 14.40 -11.46
C ALA A 143 19.10 15.88 -11.27
N PRO A 144 19.34 16.76 -12.26
CA PRO A 144 19.04 18.19 -12.16
C PRO A 144 17.60 18.49 -11.73
N GLU A 145 16.63 17.70 -12.19
CA GLU A 145 15.22 17.88 -11.85
C GLU A 145 14.92 17.57 -10.37
N ILE A 146 15.56 16.53 -9.79
CA ILE A 146 15.41 16.24 -8.35
C ILE A 146 16.10 17.33 -7.53
N LYS A 147 17.27 17.81 -7.99
CA LYS A 147 17.98 18.92 -7.34
C LYS A 147 17.16 20.21 -7.37
N ALA A 148 16.43 20.48 -8.45
CA ALA A 148 15.54 21.63 -8.55
C ALA A 148 14.39 21.58 -7.53
N ASP A 149 13.88 20.39 -7.23
CA ASP A 149 12.86 20.20 -6.18
C ASP A 149 13.49 20.22 -4.75
N ASN A 150 14.81 19.99 -4.62
CA ASN A 150 15.54 19.89 -3.35
C ASN A 150 16.84 20.74 -3.33
N PRO A 151 16.77 22.07 -3.50
CA PRO A 151 17.97 22.92 -3.53
C PRO A 151 18.72 22.93 -2.19
N GLY A 152 18.06 22.50 -1.11
CA GLY A 152 18.64 22.39 0.23
C GLY A 152 19.49 21.15 0.47
N LEU A 153 19.49 20.16 -0.46
CA LEU A 153 20.12 18.86 -0.26
C LEU A 153 21.27 18.63 -1.25
N THR A 154 22.40 18.14 -0.73
CA THR A 154 23.52 17.64 -1.55
C THR A 154 23.26 16.20 -1.94
N LEU A 155 22.43 15.99 -2.95
CA LEU A 155 21.97 14.66 -3.38
C LEU A 155 23.14 13.81 -3.92
N PRO A 156 23.24 12.52 -3.54
CA PRO A 156 24.33 11.66 -3.96
C PRO A 156 24.16 11.20 -5.41
N ALA A 157 25.26 10.87 -6.09
CA ALA A 157 25.28 10.16 -7.37
C ALA A 157 24.88 8.68 -7.19
N ARG A 158 23.68 8.44 -6.66
CA ARG A 158 23.14 7.11 -6.39
C ARG A 158 22.12 6.73 -7.47
N ARG A 159 22.20 5.51 -7.97
CA ARG A 159 21.21 4.97 -8.91
C ARG A 159 19.83 4.86 -8.24
N VAL A 160 18.79 5.24 -8.97
CA VAL A 160 17.39 5.06 -8.57
C VAL A 160 16.97 3.62 -8.83
N VAL A 161 16.32 3.02 -7.84
CA VAL A 161 15.71 1.69 -7.94
C VAL A 161 14.21 1.83 -7.70
N PRO A 162 13.40 2.00 -8.76
CA PRO A 162 11.94 2.00 -8.60
C PRO A 162 11.48 0.61 -8.15
N VAL A 163 10.68 0.54 -7.09
CA VAL A 163 10.12 -0.69 -6.56
C VAL A 163 8.61 -0.65 -6.76
N VAL A 164 8.11 -1.50 -7.65
CA VAL A 164 6.72 -1.53 -8.10
C VAL A 164 6.03 -2.81 -7.66
N ARG A 165 4.71 -2.83 -7.80
CA ARG A 165 3.90 -4.00 -7.43
C ARG A 165 3.92 -5.04 -8.55
N SER A 166 4.25 -6.28 -8.21
CA SER A 166 4.20 -7.42 -9.14
C SER A 166 2.79 -8.03 -9.26
N ASP A 167 1.93 -7.79 -8.28
CA ASP A 167 0.58 -8.31 -8.19
C ASP A 167 -0.48 -7.31 -8.67
N GLY A 168 -1.70 -7.81 -8.91
CA GLY A 168 -2.85 -7.00 -9.34
C GLY A 168 -3.30 -6.04 -8.25
N SER A 169 -2.84 -4.80 -8.33
CA SER A 169 -2.79 -3.87 -7.21
C SER A 169 -3.62 -2.63 -7.45
N GLY A 170 -4.52 -2.33 -6.51
CA GLY A 170 -5.26 -1.07 -6.52
C GLY A 170 -4.38 0.15 -6.26
N THR A 171 -3.26 0.00 -5.54
CA THR A 171 -2.26 1.08 -5.41
C THR A 171 -1.61 1.41 -6.76
N THR A 172 -1.30 0.38 -7.57
CA THR A 172 -0.82 0.56 -8.95
C THR A 172 -1.88 1.26 -9.79
N ALA A 173 -3.14 0.84 -9.69
CA ALA A 173 -4.24 1.45 -10.42
C ALA A 173 -4.42 2.93 -10.06
N GLN A 174 -4.37 3.28 -8.78
CA GLN A 174 -4.44 4.68 -8.35
C GLN A 174 -3.28 5.52 -8.89
N PHE A 175 -2.04 5.05 -8.76
CA PHE A 175 -0.87 5.78 -9.22
C PHE A 175 -0.86 5.95 -10.75
N THR A 176 -1.17 4.90 -11.50
CA THR A 176 -1.20 4.94 -12.97
C THR A 176 -2.36 5.75 -13.52
N THR A 177 -3.52 5.75 -12.84
CA THR A 177 -4.64 6.66 -13.18
C THR A 177 -4.23 8.11 -13.05
N TRP A 178 -3.57 8.46 -11.94
CA TRP A 178 -3.08 9.82 -11.75
C TRP A 178 -1.99 10.19 -12.77
N MET A 179 -1.04 9.29 -13.06
CA MET A 179 -0.04 9.52 -14.11
C MET A 179 -0.70 9.72 -15.48
N ALA A 180 -1.69 8.90 -15.84
CA ALA A 180 -2.42 9.05 -17.10
C ALA A 180 -3.15 10.39 -17.20
N LYS A 181 -3.71 10.88 -16.10
CA LYS A 181 -4.46 12.15 -16.04
C LYS A 181 -3.55 13.39 -15.98
N LYS A 182 -2.43 13.33 -15.26
CA LYS A 182 -1.59 14.49 -14.95
C LYS A 182 -0.28 14.54 -15.77
N HIS A 183 0.22 13.38 -16.18
CA HIS A 183 1.50 13.20 -16.86
C HIS A 183 1.36 12.21 -18.03
N GLY A 184 0.23 12.26 -18.75
CA GLY A 184 -0.15 11.26 -19.73
C GLY A 184 0.85 11.07 -20.86
N SER A 185 1.60 12.10 -21.26
CA SER A 185 2.67 11.99 -22.26
C SER A 185 3.80 11.06 -21.79
N LEU A 186 4.30 11.25 -20.56
CA LEU A 186 5.34 10.41 -19.96
C LEU A 186 4.84 8.97 -19.74
N TRP A 187 3.59 8.82 -19.29
CA TRP A 187 3.00 7.51 -19.06
C TRP A 187 2.78 6.73 -20.37
N ASN A 188 2.24 7.37 -21.39
CA ASN A 188 2.04 6.77 -22.71
C ASN A 188 3.38 6.38 -23.36
N ASP A 189 4.41 7.21 -23.22
CA ASP A 189 5.77 6.87 -23.66
C ASP A 189 6.31 5.60 -22.98
N TYR A 190 6.16 5.50 -21.66
CA TYR A 190 6.56 4.30 -20.93
C TYR A 190 5.81 3.06 -21.38
N CYS A 191 4.48 3.15 -21.51
CA CYS A 191 3.67 2.03 -21.97
C CYS A 191 4.03 1.56 -23.37
N ARG A 192 4.34 2.47 -24.30
CA ARG A 192 4.83 2.10 -25.63
C ARG A 192 6.14 1.31 -25.55
N ARG A 193 7.10 1.77 -24.73
CA ARG A 193 8.37 1.06 -24.50
C ARG A 193 8.17 -0.29 -23.81
N ALA A 194 7.11 -0.44 -23.03
CA ALA A 194 6.72 -1.69 -22.39
C ALA A 194 5.80 -2.58 -23.25
N GLY A 195 5.59 -2.26 -24.53
CA GLY A 195 4.76 -3.07 -25.44
C GLY A 195 3.25 -3.00 -25.18
N ARG A 196 2.77 -1.98 -24.46
CA ARG A 196 1.34 -1.74 -24.20
C ARG A 196 0.75 -0.72 -25.17
N SER A 197 -0.54 -0.85 -25.43
CA SER A 197 -1.31 0.12 -26.21
C SER A 197 -1.39 1.48 -25.51
N THR A 198 -1.53 2.54 -26.31
CA THR A 198 -1.72 3.92 -25.82
C THR A 198 -3.01 4.51 -26.40
N PRO A 199 -3.76 5.35 -25.66
CA PRO A 199 -3.46 5.83 -24.30
C PRO A 199 -3.56 4.71 -23.26
N CYS A 200 -2.59 4.67 -22.33
CA CYS A 200 -2.40 3.50 -21.46
C CYS A 200 -3.39 3.44 -20.29
N GLY A 201 -3.83 4.60 -19.79
CA GLY A 201 -4.82 4.68 -18.71
C GLY A 201 -4.37 4.03 -17.40
N MET A 202 -5.36 3.59 -16.63
CA MET A 202 -5.20 2.80 -15.41
C MET A 202 -4.68 1.39 -15.76
N THR A 203 -3.88 0.79 -14.88
CA THR A 203 -3.55 -0.65 -14.95
C THR A 203 -3.54 -1.28 -13.55
N SER A 204 -3.95 -2.55 -13.45
CA SER A 204 -3.79 -3.36 -12.24
C SER A 204 -2.34 -3.82 -12.06
N TYR A 205 -1.61 -4.03 -13.15
CA TYR A 205 -0.28 -4.63 -13.17
C TYR A 205 0.73 -3.62 -13.73
N TYR A 206 1.71 -3.22 -12.92
CA TYR A 206 2.70 -2.24 -13.36
C TYR A 206 3.58 -2.90 -14.44
N PRO A 207 3.68 -2.33 -15.65
CA PRO A 207 4.54 -2.89 -16.68
C PRO A 207 6.00 -2.77 -16.25
N VAL A 208 6.76 -3.86 -16.30
CA VAL A 208 8.20 -3.85 -16.03
C VAL A 208 8.93 -4.10 -17.34
N ILE A 209 9.78 -3.16 -17.74
CA ILE A 209 10.61 -3.30 -18.92
C ILE A 209 11.82 -4.18 -18.57
N PRO A 210 12.07 -5.28 -19.31
CA PRO A 210 13.25 -6.12 -19.12
C PRO A 210 14.55 -5.30 -19.14
N GLY A 211 15.50 -5.63 -18.26
CA GLY A 211 16.78 -4.92 -18.14
C GLY A 211 16.73 -3.53 -17.49
N SER A 212 15.55 -3.04 -17.10
CA SER A 212 15.45 -1.81 -16.28
C SER A 212 15.90 -2.05 -14.84
N SER A 213 16.20 -0.99 -14.08
CA SER A 213 16.48 -1.08 -12.63
C SER A 213 15.22 -1.22 -11.77
N THR A 214 14.07 -1.46 -12.39
CA THR A 214 12.80 -1.61 -11.69
C THR A 214 12.73 -2.98 -11.02
N VAL A 215 12.43 -3.01 -9.73
CA VAL A 215 12.21 -4.23 -8.96
C VAL A 215 10.71 -4.39 -8.73
N ALA A 216 10.18 -5.59 -8.95
CA ALA A 216 8.78 -5.89 -8.66
C ALA A 216 8.67 -6.77 -7.42
N LYS A 217 7.79 -6.41 -6.47
CA LYS A 217 7.47 -7.20 -5.28
C LYS A 217 5.96 -7.26 -5.06
N SER A 218 5.49 -8.35 -4.48
CA SER A 218 4.06 -8.56 -4.23
C SER A 218 3.61 -7.86 -2.95
N GLY A 219 2.44 -7.21 -3.01
CA GLY A 219 1.79 -6.59 -1.86
C GLY A 219 2.49 -5.33 -1.35
N SER A 220 1.75 -4.52 -0.58
CA SER A 220 2.31 -3.33 0.09
C SER A 220 3.44 -3.69 1.06
N LEU A 221 3.36 -4.84 1.76
CA LEU A 221 4.43 -5.33 2.64
C LEU A 221 5.70 -5.71 1.88
N GLY A 222 5.59 -6.34 0.70
CA GLY A 222 6.76 -6.73 -0.08
C GLY A 222 7.52 -5.53 -0.63
N VAL A 223 6.83 -4.56 -1.22
CA VAL A 223 7.48 -3.35 -1.75
C VAL A 223 8.04 -2.45 -0.65
N SER A 224 7.32 -2.30 0.48
CA SER A 224 7.80 -1.51 1.62
C SER A 224 8.96 -2.22 2.33
N GLY A 225 8.86 -3.54 2.52
CA GLY A 225 9.90 -4.38 3.09
C GLY A 225 11.21 -4.35 2.30
N PHE A 226 11.13 -4.41 0.97
CA PHE A 226 12.31 -4.27 0.10
C PHE A 226 12.92 -2.88 0.21
N THR A 227 12.09 -1.83 0.11
CA THR A 227 12.57 -0.44 0.13
C THR A 227 13.29 -0.10 1.45
N LYS A 228 12.83 -0.65 2.59
CA LYS A 228 13.44 -0.34 3.89
C LYS A 228 14.78 -1.03 4.16
N GLN A 229 15.16 -2.05 3.39
CA GLN A 229 16.39 -2.80 3.62
C GLN A 229 17.61 -1.91 3.34
N SER A 230 18.60 -1.93 4.24
CA SER A 230 19.80 -1.08 4.14
C SER A 230 20.58 -1.31 2.85
N SER A 231 20.63 -2.53 2.34
CA SER A 231 21.32 -2.89 1.09
C SER A 231 20.69 -2.29 -0.17
N PHE A 232 19.43 -1.84 -0.10
CA PHE A 232 18.70 -1.24 -1.22
C PHE A 232 18.62 0.28 -1.11
N GLU A 233 19.74 0.92 -0.73
CA GLU A 233 19.87 2.37 -0.86
C GLU A 233 19.61 2.80 -2.31
N GLY A 234 18.89 3.90 -2.50
CA GLY A 234 18.43 4.38 -3.79
C GLY A 234 17.03 3.89 -4.18
N ALA A 235 16.41 3.02 -3.37
CA ALA A 235 15.06 2.53 -3.61
C ALA A 235 13.97 3.61 -3.38
N ILE A 236 12.95 3.58 -4.22
CA ILE A 236 11.71 4.36 -4.05
C ILE A 236 10.52 3.49 -4.47
N THR A 237 9.46 3.49 -3.68
CA THR A 237 8.22 2.76 -3.96
C THR A 237 7.00 3.66 -3.81
N TYR A 238 5.86 3.22 -4.33
CA TYR A 238 4.55 3.78 -4.04
C TYR A 238 3.78 2.83 -3.12
N VAL A 239 3.35 3.33 -1.97
CA VAL A 239 2.62 2.57 -0.96
C VAL A 239 1.58 3.44 -0.29
N GLU A 240 0.54 2.82 0.23
CA GLU A 240 -0.35 3.52 1.15
C GLU A 240 0.43 4.00 2.39
N TYR A 241 0.10 5.21 2.87
CA TYR A 241 0.90 5.95 3.86
C TYR A 241 1.08 5.20 5.19
N SER A 242 0.11 4.39 5.62
CA SER A 242 0.23 3.55 6.83
C SER A 242 1.45 2.64 6.81
N TYR A 243 1.87 2.16 5.63
CA TYR A 243 3.04 1.29 5.52
C TYR A 243 4.34 2.06 5.83
N ALA A 244 4.45 3.31 5.42
CA ALA A 244 5.61 4.14 5.75
C ALA A 244 5.66 4.48 7.25
N ILE A 245 4.50 4.82 7.84
CA ILE A 245 4.39 5.03 9.29
C ILE A 245 4.78 3.77 10.06
N LYS A 246 4.16 2.63 9.74
CA LYS A 246 4.39 1.36 10.43
C LYS A 246 5.82 0.85 10.30
N THR A 247 6.51 1.17 9.21
CA THR A 247 7.92 0.78 8.99
C THR A 247 8.92 1.78 9.57
N GLY A 248 8.48 2.96 10.02
CA GLY A 248 9.39 4.00 10.52
C GLY A 248 10.20 4.67 9.41
N PHE A 249 9.69 4.70 8.17
CA PHE A 249 10.40 5.26 7.01
C PHE A 249 9.76 6.56 6.52
N PRO A 250 10.56 7.48 5.94
CA PRO A 250 10.07 8.72 5.37
C PRO A 250 9.34 8.51 4.04
N VAL A 251 8.52 9.48 3.66
CA VAL A 251 7.91 9.58 2.33
C VAL A 251 8.24 10.93 1.70
N ALA A 252 8.33 10.98 0.37
CA ALA A 252 8.53 12.26 -0.30
C ALA A 252 7.29 13.15 -0.15
N LYS A 253 7.52 14.43 0.16
CA LYS A 253 6.48 15.46 0.04
C LYS A 253 6.21 15.71 -1.42
N MET A 254 4.94 15.77 -1.81
CA MET A 254 4.56 15.93 -3.21
C MET A 254 4.13 17.37 -3.51
N LEU A 255 4.64 17.94 -4.60
CA LEU A 255 4.24 19.27 -5.03
C LEU A 255 2.77 19.29 -5.45
N ASN A 256 1.99 20.20 -4.89
CA ASN A 256 0.61 20.46 -5.28
C ASN A 256 0.47 21.60 -6.29
N SER A 257 -0.77 21.84 -6.71
CA SER A 257 -1.08 22.82 -7.77
C SER A 257 -0.82 24.27 -7.37
N GLU A 258 -0.68 24.54 -6.07
CA GLU A 258 -0.40 25.86 -5.49
C GLU A 258 1.08 26.05 -5.14
N GLY A 259 1.94 25.12 -5.56
CA GLY A 259 3.39 25.25 -5.41
C GLY A 259 3.91 24.90 -4.02
N TYR A 260 3.18 24.13 -3.21
CA TYR A 260 3.66 23.63 -1.91
C TYR A 260 3.92 22.12 -1.96
N TYR A 261 4.97 21.67 -1.30
CA TYR A 261 5.26 20.25 -1.09
C TYR A 261 4.54 19.73 0.15
N VAL A 262 3.61 18.80 -0.03
CA VAL A 262 2.68 18.35 1.02
C VAL A 262 2.83 16.84 1.27
N GLU A 263 2.72 16.42 2.52
CA GLU A 263 2.66 15.01 2.94
C GLU A 263 1.22 14.48 2.89
N PRO A 264 0.99 13.18 2.69
CA PRO A 264 -0.34 12.55 2.70
C PRO A 264 -0.92 12.38 4.12
N THR A 265 -0.85 13.41 4.95
CA THR A 265 -1.44 13.38 6.30
C THR A 265 -2.97 13.29 6.24
N SER A 266 -3.59 12.80 7.31
CA SER A 266 -5.05 12.76 7.48
C SER A 266 -5.72 14.09 7.08
N SER A 267 -5.21 15.22 7.57
CA SER A 267 -5.71 16.56 7.24
C SER A 267 -5.58 16.92 5.76
N SER A 268 -4.42 16.67 5.15
CA SER A 268 -4.19 17.02 3.73
C SER A 268 -5.07 16.21 2.77
N VAL A 269 -5.32 14.94 3.11
CA VAL A 269 -6.18 14.04 2.35
C VAL A 269 -7.64 14.44 2.53
N ALA A 270 -8.06 14.77 3.76
CA ALA A 270 -9.41 15.26 4.02
C ALA A 270 -9.73 16.56 3.25
N VAL A 271 -8.78 17.49 3.17
CA VAL A 271 -8.89 18.70 2.32
C VAL A 271 -9.01 18.32 0.86
N ALA A 272 -8.15 17.42 0.37
CA ALA A 272 -8.14 17.00 -1.02
C ALA A 272 -9.49 16.37 -1.44
N LEU A 273 -10.04 15.49 -0.61
CA LEU A 273 -11.25 14.72 -0.89
C LEU A 273 -12.56 15.51 -0.78
N GLN A 274 -12.54 16.78 -0.37
CA GLN A 274 -13.72 17.66 -0.55
C GLN A 274 -14.11 17.80 -2.03
N GLN A 275 -13.15 17.62 -2.94
CA GLN A 275 -13.36 17.64 -4.38
C GLN A 275 -13.68 16.26 -4.99
N ALA A 276 -13.72 15.19 -4.17
CA ALA A 276 -14.07 13.87 -4.65
C ALA A 276 -15.56 13.77 -4.98
N ARG A 277 -15.89 13.03 -6.03
CA ARG A 277 -17.27 12.70 -6.43
C ARG A 277 -17.41 11.20 -6.62
N ILE A 278 -18.61 10.71 -6.42
CA ILE A 278 -19.01 9.34 -6.75
C ILE A 278 -19.73 9.41 -8.08
N ASN A 279 -19.41 8.49 -8.99
CA ASN A 279 -20.15 8.33 -10.23
C ASN A 279 -21.55 7.77 -9.95
N ASP A 280 -22.57 8.61 -10.00
CA ASP A 280 -23.97 8.28 -9.73
C ASP A 280 -24.75 7.86 -10.98
N ASN A 281 -24.12 7.90 -12.16
CA ASN A 281 -24.70 7.45 -13.41
C ASN A 281 -24.81 5.91 -13.43
N LYS A 282 -26.02 5.39 -13.22
CA LYS A 282 -26.34 3.95 -13.19
C LYS A 282 -26.05 3.23 -14.51
N GLN A 283 -26.02 3.95 -15.62
CA GLN A 283 -25.70 3.41 -16.94
C GLN A 283 -24.18 3.36 -17.20
N SER A 284 -23.37 3.99 -16.33
CA SER A 284 -21.92 3.94 -16.45
C SER A 284 -21.38 2.57 -16.03
N PRO A 285 -20.42 1.98 -16.76
CA PRO A 285 -19.69 0.80 -16.28
C PRO A 285 -18.92 1.08 -14.98
N ASN A 286 -18.71 2.35 -14.67
CA ASN A 286 -18.03 2.85 -13.48
C ASN A 286 -19.01 3.36 -12.41
N TYR A 287 -20.29 2.98 -12.44
CA TYR A 287 -21.28 3.36 -11.43
C TYR A 287 -20.80 3.04 -10.00
N LEU A 288 -20.99 4.00 -9.08
CA LEU A 288 -20.54 4.01 -7.68
C LEU A 288 -19.02 4.07 -7.44
N THR A 289 -18.24 4.31 -8.50
CA THR A 289 -16.78 4.45 -8.39
C THR A 289 -16.36 5.92 -8.32
N GLN A 290 -15.07 6.15 -8.13
CA GLN A 290 -14.38 7.40 -7.83
C GLN A 290 -14.27 8.26 -9.08
N ILE A 291 -14.56 9.55 -8.90
CA ILE A 291 -14.15 10.62 -9.81
C ILE A 291 -13.24 11.55 -9.00
N LEU A 292 -11.95 11.56 -9.36
CA LEU A 292 -10.89 12.26 -8.62
C LEU A 292 -10.25 13.41 -9.41
N ASP A 293 -10.73 13.76 -10.60
CA ASP A 293 -10.16 14.85 -11.40
C ASP A 293 -10.07 16.17 -10.61
N GLY A 294 -11.12 16.50 -9.83
CA GLY A 294 -11.13 17.65 -8.92
C GLY A 294 -10.16 17.53 -7.75
N VAL A 295 -9.87 16.31 -7.28
CA VAL A 295 -8.87 16.04 -6.23
C VAL A 295 -7.46 16.28 -6.77
N TYR A 296 -7.17 15.79 -7.98
CA TYR A 296 -5.86 15.95 -8.63
C TYR A 296 -5.58 17.38 -9.13
N ALA A 297 -6.61 18.21 -9.23
CA ALA A 297 -6.53 19.61 -9.62
C ALA A 297 -6.83 20.57 -8.47
N ASN A 298 -6.95 20.07 -7.24
CA ASN A 298 -7.36 20.86 -6.08
C ASN A 298 -6.38 22.04 -5.86
N ARG A 299 -6.96 23.24 -5.69
CA ARG A 299 -6.28 24.54 -5.54
C ARG A 299 -6.11 24.98 -4.08
N ASP A 300 -6.42 24.10 -3.12
CA ASP A 300 -6.09 24.34 -1.72
C ASP A 300 -4.62 24.00 -1.47
N ARG A 301 -3.87 24.94 -0.90
CA ARG A 301 -2.44 24.79 -0.56
C ARG A 301 -2.17 23.60 0.36
N ARG A 302 -3.16 23.14 1.13
CA ARG A 302 -3.05 22.01 2.07
C ARG A 302 -3.28 20.66 1.42
N SER A 303 -3.75 20.63 0.17
CA SER A 303 -4.15 19.39 -0.49
C SER A 303 -2.94 18.52 -0.86
N TYR A 304 -3.06 17.22 -0.58
CA TYR A 304 -2.16 16.21 -1.11
C TYR A 304 -2.68 15.71 -2.47
N PRO A 305 -1.91 15.78 -3.58
CA PRO A 305 -2.51 15.55 -4.89
C PRO A 305 -2.79 14.08 -5.26
N LEU A 306 -2.21 13.10 -4.55
CA LEU A 306 -2.45 11.66 -4.79
C LEU A 306 -3.35 11.04 -3.71
N SER A 307 -4.35 11.82 -3.28
CA SER A 307 -5.41 11.38 -2.37
C SER A 307 -6.51 10.61 -3.08
N SER A 308 -7.03 9.59 -2.40
CA SER A 308 -8.07 8.69 -2.90
C SER A 308 -8.82 8.02 -1.75
N TYR A 309 -9.80 7.19 -2.08
CA TYR A 309 -10.41 6.25 -1.14
C TYR A 309 -10.43 4.83 -1.71
N SER A 310 -10.78 3.85 -0.89
CA SER A 310 -11.00 2.46 -1.30
C SER A 310 -12.48 2.10 -1.23
N TYR A 311 -12.89 1.05 -1.95
CA TYR A 311 -14.22 0.47 -1.81
C TYR A 311 -14.18 -0.98 -1.35
N MET A 312 -15.20 -1.32 -0.58
CA MET A 312 -15.66 -2.69 -0.41
C MET A 312 -16.73 -2.98 -1.47
N ILE A 313 -16.57 -4.10 -2.15
CA ILE A 313 -17.55 -4.66 -3.08
C ILE A 313 -18.45 -5.57 -2.26
N VAL A 314 -19.71 -5.17 -2.12
CA VAL A 314 -20.69 -5.86 -1.27
C VAL A 314 -21.79 -6.49 -2.12
N PRO A 315 -22.34 -7.64 -1.71
CA PRO A 315 -23.47 -8.25 -2.40
C PRO A 315 -24.75 -7.46 -2.13
N THR A 316 -25.62 -7.37 -3.15
CA THR A 316 -26.95 -6.74 -3.01
C THR A 316 -28.11 -7.73 -3.12
N SER A 317 -27.81 -9.02 -3.23
CA SER A 317 -28.77 -10.14 -3.13
C SER A 317 -28.10 -11.38 -2.54
N THR A 318 -28.91 -12.39 -2.22
CA THR A 318 -28.47 -13.65 -1.62
C THR A 318 -28.09 -14.67 -2.69
N GLU A 319 -26.99 -14.42 -3.40
CA GLU A 319 -26.43 -15.37 -4.38
C GLU A 319 -25.12 -15.99 -3.86
N LEU A 320 -24.72 -17.10 -4.50
CA LEU A 320 -23.42 -17.76 -4.29
C LEU A 320 -23.08 -18.01 -2.81
N GLY A 321 -24.06 -18.48 -2.02
CA GLY A 321 -23.86 -18.82 -0.60
C GLY A 321 -23.80 -17.62 0.35
N PHE A 322 -24.12 -16.41 -0.13
CA PHE A 322 -24.37 -15.26 0.74
C PHE A 322 -25.78 -15.32 1.34
N THR A 323 -25.90 -15.20 2.66
CA THR A 323 -27.17 -15.31 3.39
C THR A 323 -27.51 -14.02 4.12
N THR A 324 -28.76 -13.86 4.56
CA THR A 324 -29.17 -12.73 5.39
C THR A 324 -28.44 -12.69 6.74
N GLY A 325 -28.02 -13.85 7.28
CA GLY A 325 -27.15 -13.91 8.46
C GLY A 325 -25.77 -13.30 8.22
N LYS A 326 -25.16 -13.60 7.06
CA LYS A 326 -23.92 -12.91 6.62
C LYS A 326 -24.15 -11.44 6.35
N GLY A 327 -25.29 -11.06 5.75
CA GLY A 327 -25.61 -9.66 5.52
C GLY A 327 -25.84 -8.86 6.81
N LYS A 328 -26.41 -9.47 7.85
CA LYS A 328 -26.47 -8.88 9.19
C LYS A 328 -25.07 -8.59 9.72
N SER A 329 -24.16 -9.56 9.64
CA SER A 329 -22.76 -9.40 10.05
C SER A 329 -22.04 -8.33 9.22
N LEU A 330 -22.18 -8.35 7.90
CA LEU A 330 -21.51 -7.43 6.99
C LEU A 330 -22.02 -6.00 7.16
N GLY A 331 -23.34 -5.83 7.28
CA GLY A 331 -23.94 -4.53 7.57
C GLY A 331 -23.55 -3.99 8.95
N THR A 332 -23.43 -4.86 9.97
CA THR A 332 -22.93 -4.45 11.30
C THR A 332 -21.48 -3.98 11.23
N PHE A 333 -20.63 -4.72 10.51
CA PHE A 333 -19.25 -4.32 10.28
C PHE A 333 -19.15 -3.00 9.50
N ALA A 334 -19.95 -2.84 8.45
CA ALA A 334 -20.02 -1.62 7.66
C ALA A 334 -20.47 -0.41 8.46
N ASN A 335 -21.54 -0.55 9.24
CA ASN A 335 -22.01 0.50 10.13
C ASN A 335 -20.92 0.92 11.13
N TYR A 336 -20.16 -0.04 11.67
CA TYR A 336 -19.04 0.26 12.55
C TYR A 336 -17.94 1.05 11.83
N PHE A 337 -17.42 0.56 10.70
CA PHE A 337 -16.28 1.24 10.07
C PHE A 337 -16.65 2.55 9.39
N LEU A 338 -17.88 2.73 8.89
CA LEU A 338 -18.34 4.01 8.33
C LEU A 338 -18.54 5.09 9.41
N CYS A 339 -18.63 4.67 10.66
CA CYS A 339 -18.95 5.49 11.82
C CYS A 339 -17.75 5.49 12.78
N ASP A 340 -17.85 4.78 13.90
CA ASP A 340 -16.86 4.74 14.97
C ASP A 340 -15.46 4.30 14.55
N GLY A 341 -15.33 3.43 13.53
CA GLY A 341 -14.04 2.94 13.04
C GLY A 341 -13.17 4.03 12.41
N GLN A 342 -13.74 5.18 12.05
CA GLN A 342 -13.01 6.30 11.46
C GLN A 342 -12.13 7.05 12.46
N GLN A 343 -12.33 6.88 13.77
CA GLN A 343 -11.60 7.60 14.82
C GLN A 343 -10.09 7.31 14.82
N GLN A 344 -9.70 6.09 14.44
CA GLN A 344 -8.29 5.65 14.47
C GLN A 344 -7.58 5.87 13.12
N ALA A 345 -8.25 6.50 12.14
CA ALA A 345 -7.70 6.61 10.79
C ALA A 345 -6.35 7.36 10.77
N GLU A 346 -6.25 8.49 11.47
CA GLU A 346 -5.03 9.31 11.48
C GLU A 346 -3.82 8.56 12.09
N GLU A 347 -4.01 7.91 13.23
CA GLU A 347 -2.95 7.12 13.90
C GLU A 347 -2.45 5.98 13.01
N LEU A 348 -3.34 5.42 12.19
CA LEU A 348 -3.02 4.40 11.23
C LEU A 348 -2.41 4.95 9.94
N GLY A 349 -2.36 6.26 9.70
CA GLY A 349 -1.88 6.81 8.42
C GLY A 349 -2.94 6.95 7.33
N TYR A 350 -4.21 6.86 7.68
CA TYR A 350 -5.35 7.13 6.80
C TYR A 350 -5.98 8.49 7.12
N SER A 351 -6.94 8.88 6.29
CA SER A 351 -7.88 9.96 6.59
C SER A 351 -9.26 9.38 6.86
N PRO A 352 -10.00 9.91 7.85
CA PRO A 352 -11.43 9.66 7.95
C PRO A 352 -12.14 10.05 6.65
N LEU A 353 -13.17 9.30 6.27
CA LEU A 353 -14.02 9.62 5.12
C LEU A 353 -14.81 10.91 5.37
N PRO A 354 -14.86 11.85 4.40
CA PRO A 354 -15.81 12.96 4.43
C PRO A 354 -17.28 12.52 4.43
N MET A 355 -18.16 13.38 4.92
CA MET A 355 -19.60 13.13 5.10
C MET A 355 -20.30 12.53 3.87
N ASN A 356 -20.04 13.08 2.68
CA ASN A 356 -20.66 12.59 1.43
C ASN A 356 -20.27 11.13 1.11
N LEU A 357 -19.04 10.73 1.40
CA LEU A 357 -18.59 9.36 1.18
C LEU A 357 -19.14 8.39 2.23
N VAL A 358 -19.29 8.85 3.48
CA VAL A 358 -19.95 8.06 4.53
C VAL A 358 -21.43 7.86 4.23
N GLN A 359 -22.14 8.91 3.80
CA GLN A 359 -23.53 8.81 3.36
C GLN A 359 -23.69 7.80 2.22
N ALA A 360 -22.86 7.91 1.19
CA ALA A 360 -22.89 6.94 0.09
C ALA A 360 -22.57 5.51 0.55
N GLY A 361 -21.72 5.37 1.56
CA GLY A 361 -21.45 4.12 2.26
C GLY A 361 -22.73 3.53 2.86
N PHE A 362 -23.42 4.29 3.70
CA PHE A 362 -24.68 3.87 4.33
C PHE A 362 -25.78 3.57 3.32
N ASP A 363 -25.84 4.30 2.20
CA ASP A 363 -26.78 4.01 1.12
C ASP A 363 -26.55 2.62 0.53
N GLN A 364 -25.30 2.14 0.48
CA GLN A 364 -25.02 0.78 0.03
C GLN A 364 -25.26 -0.26 1.13
N VAL A 365 -25.03 0.07 2.41
CA VAL A 365 -25.37 -0.83 3.53
C VAL A 365 -26.86 -1.21 3.48
N ARG A 366 -27.74 -0.26 3.15
CA ARG A 366 -29.19 -0.52 3.03
C ARG A 366 -29.55 -1.52 1.93
N ARG A 367 -28.66 -1.75 0.97
CA ARG A 367 -28.86 -2.69 -0.14
C ARG A 367 -28.34 -4.10 0.18
N ILE A 368 -27.63 -4.28 1.30
CA ILE A 368 -27.11 -5.59 1.71
C ILE A 368 -28.26 -6.41 2.34
N PRO A 369 -28.61 -7.59 1.80
CA PRO A 369 -29.72 -8.38 2.32
C PRO A 369 -29.52 -8.79 3.78
N GLY A 370 -30.44 -8.41 4.68
CA GLY A 370 -30.36 -8.74 6.11
C GLY A 370 -29.46 -7.80 6.94
N ALA A 371 -28.87 -6.77 6.33
CA ALA A 371 -28.14 -5.76 7.09
C ALA A 371 -29.07 -5.00 8.05
N PRO A 372 -28.60 -4.64 9.26
CA PRO A 372 -29.37 -3.81 10.17
C PRO A 372 -29.48 -2.38 9.62
N VAL A 373 -30.66 -2.05 9.11
CA VAL A 373 -31.02 -0.74 8.56
C VAL A 373 -31.80 0.06 9.60
N GLY A 374 -31.14 0.42 10.71
CA GLY A 374 -31.70 1.39 11.65
C GLY A 374 -31.60 2.82 11.12
N ASP A 375 -32.25 3.77 11.79
CA ASP A 375 -32.08 5.21 11.57
C ASP A 375 -30.69 5.66 12.04
N ILE A 376 -29.64 5.27 11.32
CA ILE A 376 -28.29 5.75 11.60
C ILE A 376 -28.23 7.21 11.22
N ARG A 377 -28.34 8.07 12.23
CA ARG A 377 -28.09 9.50 12.10
C ARG A 377 -26.60 9.69 11.89
N ILE A 378 -26.20 9.97 10.65
CA ILE A 378 -24.78 10.16 10.32
C ILE A 378 -24.15 11.27 11.16
N SER A 379 -24.92 12.31 11.51
CA SER A 379 -24.49 13.36 12.44
C SER A 379 -24.13 12.86 13.85
N SER A 380 -24.58 11.67 14.24
CA SER A 380 -24.24 11.05 15.54
C SER A 380 -23.02 10.13 15.47
N CYS A 381 -22.48 9.89 14.28
CA CYS A 381 -21.28 9.09 14.13
C CYS A 381 -20.05 9.77 14.68
N ARG A 382 -19.22 9.01 15.39
CA ARG A 382 -17.91 9.46 15.84
C ARG A 382 -16.92 9.40 14.69
N ASN A 383 -17.02 10.36 13.78
CA ASN A 383 -16.07 10.55 12.69
C ASN A 383 -15.38 11.92 12.86
N PRO A 384 -14.04 11.99 12.93
CA PRO A 384 -13.32 13.25 13.15
C PRO A 384 -13.54 14.33 12.08
N THR A 385 -14.06 13.97 10.90
CA THR A 385 -14.40 14.95 9.86
C THR A 385 -15.76 15.60 10.06
N PHE A 386 -16.64 15.09 10.93
CA PHE A 386 -18.00 15.58 11.03
C PHE A 386 -18.11 16.83 11.91
N SER A 387 -19.03 17.72 11.56
CA SER A 387 -19.44 18.86 12.38
C SER A 387 -20.98 18.95 12.39
N SER A 388 -21.51 19.66 13.38
CA SER A 388 -22.95 19.92 13.50
C SER A 388 -23.52 20.77 12.35
N ASP A 389 -22.70 21.59 11.70
CA ASP A 389 -23.06 22.42 10.54
C ASP A 389 -22.85 21.72 9.19
N GLY A 390 -22.50 20.43 9.17
CA GLY A 390 -22.29 19.64 7.95
C GLY A 390 -20.97 19.89 7.21
N SER A 391 -20.13 20.79 7.72
CA SER A 391 -18.78 21.01 7.18
C SER A 391 -17.81 19.86 7.51
N ASN A 392 -16.62 19.88 6.89
CA ASN A 392 -15.54 18.96 7.24
C ASN A 392 -14.65 19.59 8.33
N THR A 393 -14.78 19.14 9.59
CA THR A 393 -14.01 19.64 10.75
C THR A 393 -12.52 19.53 10.55
N LEU A 394 -12.06 18.38 10.04
CA LEU A 394 -10.64 18.12 9.82
C LEU A 394 -10.08 19.05 8.74
N ALA A 395 -10.81 19.27 7.65
CA ALA A 395 -10.41 20.23 6.62
C ALA A 395 -10.46 21.69 7.09
N LYS A 396 -11.38 22.07 7.99
CA LYS A 396 -11.40 23.41 8.60
C LYS A 396 -10.18 23.66 9.50
N LYS A 397 -9.78 22.64 10.26
CA LYS A 397 -8.63 22.70 11.20
C LYS A 397 -7.30 22.32 10.58
N ALA A 398 -7.29 21.88 9.32
CA ALA A 398 -6.09 21.41 8.65
C ALA A 398 -5.04 22.53 8.61
N PRO A 399 -3.81 22.26 9.13
CA PRO A 399 -2.75 23.26 9.14
C PRO A 399 -2.31 23.56 7.71
N TYR A 400 -1.97 24.83 7.46
CA TYR A 400 -1.30 25.22 6.22
C TYR A 400 0.11 24.59 6.14
N PRO A 401 0.59 24.21 4.94
CA PRO A 401 1.97 23.77 4.80
C PRO A 401 2.93 24.87 5.26
N LYS A 402 4.09 24.47 5.76
CA LYS A 402 5.12 25.43 6.19
C LYS A 402 5.60 26.24 4.99
N GLU A 403 5.92 27.52 5.19
CA GLU A 403 6.46 28.36 4.10
C GLU A 403 7.78 27.81 3.53
N CYS A 404 8.59 27.15 4.36
CA CYS A 404 9.78 26.47 3.87
C CYS A 404 9.47 25.33 2.88
N ASP A 405 8.25 24.77 2.88
CA ASP A 405 7.75 23.77 1.92
C ASP A 405 7.16 24.36 0.63
N LYS A 406 7.15 25.68 0.49
CA LYS A 406 6.86 26.32 -0.80
C LYS A 406 8.01 26.04 -1.77
N ARG A 407 7.68 25.77 -3.04
CA ARG A 407 8.66 25.62 -4.11
C ARG A 407 9.52 26.87 -4.18
N GLY A 408 10.83 26.67 -4.08
CA GLY A 408 11.81 27.74 -4.00
C GLY A 408 13.11 27.25 -3.38
N PRO A 409 14.04 28.18 -3.06
CA PRO A 409 15.37 27.84 -2.56
C PRO A 409 15.38 27.33 -1.11
N THR A 410 14.32 27.61 -0.34
CA THR A 410 14.23 27.20 1.07
C THR A 410 13.69 25.79 1.23
N GLN A 411 14.20 25.05 2.22
CA GLN A 411 13.74 23.70 2.53
C GLN A 411 13.65 23.44 4.04
N CYS A 412 12.57 22.78 4.48
CA CYS A 412 12.39 22.38 5.87
C CYS A 412 13.26 21.16 6.19
N SER A 413 13.89 21.10 7.36
CA SER A 413 14.69 19.94 7.80
C SER A 413 13.87 18.78 8.38
N THR A 414 12.64 19.05 8.82
CA THR A 414 11.80 18.09 9.53
C THR A 414 11.47 16.88 8.66
N GLY A 415 11.67 15.69 9.22
CA GLY A 415 11.32 14.44 8.59
C GLY A 415 9.82 14.25 8.39
N THR A 416 9.48 13.18 7.67
CA THR A 416 8.13 12.85 7.22
C THR A 416 7.71 11.47 7.72
N ALA A 417 6.41 11.22 7.76
CA ALA A 417 5.84 9.88 8.01
C ALA A 417 6.43 9.18 9.25
N GLY A 418 6.84 7.91 9.10
CA GLY A 418 7.45 7.13 10.18
C GLY A 418 8.80 7.67 10.68
N ALA A 419 9.39 8.65 9.98
CA ALA A 419 10.63 9.33 10.35
C ALA A 419 10.40 10.81 10.76
N ALA A 420 9.18 11.18 11.16
CA ALA A 420 8.84 12.57 11.53
C ALA A 420 9.65 13.17 12.69
N ARG A 421 10.29 12.32 13.51
CA ARG A 421 11.16 12.72 14.63
C ARG A 421 12.64 12.85 14.26
N GLU A 422 12.99 12.54 13.01
CA GLU A 422 14.35 12.65 12.48
C GLU A 422 14.46 13.91 11.61
N GLU A 423 15.64 14.53 11.60
CA GLU A 423 15.91 15.68 10.74
C GLU A 423 16.98 15.38 9.70
N THR A 424 16.79 15.92 8.50
CA THR A 424 17.84 16.01 7.49
C THR A 424 18.28 17.46 7.39
N PRO A 425 19.53 17.77 7.78
CA PRO A 425 20.06 19.12 7.65
C PRO A 425 20.00 19.60 6.20
N VAL A 426 19.59 20.86 6.02
CA VAL A 426 19.66 21.55 4.73
C VAL A 426 20.87 22.49 4.73
N VAL A 427 21.44 22.73 3.55
CA VAL A 427 22.56 23.66 3.40
C VAL A 427 22.19 25.05 3.94
N PRO A 428 23.12 25.82 4.54
CA PRO A 428 22.80 27.08 5.22
C PRO A 428 21.99 28.07 4.39
N ALA A 429 22.30 28.19 3.09
CA ALA A 429 21.59 29.08 2.16
C ALA A 429 20.11 28.69 1.91
N ALA A 430 19.73 27.46 2.22
CA ALA A 430 18.39 26.92 2.03
C ALA A 430 17.59 26.81 3.34
N ARG A 431 18.13 27.23 4.49
CA ARG A 431 17.42 27.16 5.78
C ARG A 431 16.22 28.11 5.75
N GLY A 432 15.02 27.54 5.63
CA GLY A 432 13.79 28.28 5.87
C GLY A 432 13.57 28.44 7.37
N ASN A 433 13.12 29.61 7.81
CA ASN A 433 12.87 29.88 9.23
C ASN A 433 11.66 29.05 9.70
N GLY A 434 11.93 27.85 10.23
CA GLY A 434 10.93 26.91 10.73
C GLY A 434 10.39 27.29 12.12
N GLY A 435 10.05 28.56 12.33
CA GLY A 435 9.54 29.07 13.60
C GLY A 435 8.26 28.35 14.00
N ASN A 436 8.37 27.50 15.01
CA ASN A 436 7.24 26.86 15.67
C ASN A 436 6.43 27.95 16.39
N GLY A 437 5.25 28.29 15.86
CA GLY A 437 4.29 29.18 16.53
C GLY A 437 3.66 28.49 17.74
N GLY A 438 4.45 28.30 18.79
CA GLY A 438 3.99 27.88 20.11
C GLY A 438 4.31 29.01 21.09
N GLY A 439 3.34 29.88 21.35
CA GLY A 439 3.46 30.91 22.37
C GLY A 439 3.46 30.28 23.76
N THR A 440 4.59 30.33 24.43
CA THR A 440 4.67 30.23 25.89
C THR A 440 5.48 31.41 26.40
N ASN A 441 4.79 32.27 27.15
CA ASN A 441 5.34 33.42 27.86
C ASN A 441 6.53 32.99 28.73
N SER A 442 7.71 33.52 28.43
CA SER A 442 8.77 33.67 29.42
C SER A 442 8.84 35.14 29.80
N ALA A 443 8.41 35.46 31.01
CA ALA A 443 8.71 36.71 31.67
C ALA A 443 10.24 36.80 31.84
N GLY A 444 10.86 37.75 31.15
CA GLY A 444 12.27 38.09 31.31
C GLY A 444 12.43 39.22 32.33
N THR A 445 13.27 38.98 33.34
CA THR A 445 13.84 40.01 34.21
C THR A 445 15.23 40.42 33.70
N SER A 446 15.29 41.64 33.17
CA SER A 446 16.32 42.70 33.24
C SER A 446 17.79 42.42 33.59
N GLY A 447 18.67 43.11 32.83
CA GLY A 447 19.98 43.65 33.23
C GLY A 447 21.14 43.10 32.39
N GLY A 448 22.04 43.85 31.76
CA GLY A 448 22.34 45.28 31.78
C GLY A 448 23.43 45.60 30.74
N SER A 449 23.65 46.90 30.54
CA SER A 449 24.40 47.60 29.49
C SER A 449 25.90 47.32 29.36
N GLY A 450 26.46 47.60 28.17
CA GLY A 450 27.90 47.79 27.94
C GLY A 450 28.19 48.32 26.53
N SER A 451 28.69 49.55 26.44
CA SER A 451 28.86 50.39 25.26
C SER A 451 30.26 50.31 24.63
N GLY A 452 30.32 50.41 23.29
CA GLY A 452 31.29 51.24 22.55
C GLY A 452 32.69 50.69 22.23
N SER A 453 33.05 50.61 20.95
CA SER A 453 34.04 51.51 20.33
C SER A 453 34.32 51.15 18.86
N THR A 454 34.46 52.21 18.07
CA THR A 454 34.82 52.32 16.66
C THR A 454 36.32 52.11 16.39
N GLY A 455 36.66 51.67 15.17
CA GLY A 455 38.01 51.78 14.62
C GLY A 455 38.06 51.38 13.14
N GLY A 456 38.13 52.37 12.25
CA GLY A 456 38.40 52.20 10.82
C GLY A 456 39.88 52.37 10.50
N GLY A 457 40.31 51.86 9.34
CA GLY A 457 41.65 52.06 8.79
C GLY A 457 41.79 51.48 7.39
N ASN A 458 42.05 52.36 6.42
CA ASN A 458 42.13 52.17 4.97
C ASN A 458 43.53 51.70 4.46
N SER A 459 43.54 51.36 3.16
CA SER A 459 44.64 51.44 2.15
C SER A 459 45.28 50.09 1.82
N ALA A 460 45.40 49.56 0.59
CA ALA A 460 45.51 50.00 -0.82
C ALA A 460 46.84 49.44 -1.41
N ALA A 461 46.86 49.28 -2.76
CA ALA A 461 48.00 48.98 -3.66
C ALA A 461 48.32 47.49 -3.91
N THR A 462 48.71 46.97 -5.09
CA THR A 462 48.53 47.23 -6.55
C THR A 462 49.41 46.20 -7.31
N GLY A 463 49.02 45.81 -8.54
CA GLY A 463 49.90 45.30 -9.62
C GLY A 463 50.18 43.78 -9.62
N GLY A 464 50.24 43.04 -10.74
CA GLY A 464 50.13 43.36 -12.16
C GLY A 464 50.91 42.34 -13.03
N GLY A 465 50.28 41.80 -14.08
CA GLY A 465 50.86 41.18 -15.30
C GLY A 465 51.40 39.74 -15.22
N SER A 466 51.59 38.97 -16.30
CA SER A 466 51.03 38.85 -17.67
C SER A 466 51.81 37.73 -18.40
N ALA A 467 51.23 37.15 -19.48
CA ALA A 467 51.85 36.37 -20.58
C ALA A 467 52.29 34.90 -20.31
N SER A 468 52.31 33.94 -21.25
CA SER A 468 51.73 33.72 -22.61
C SER A 468 52.17 32.34 -23.15
N GLY A 469 51.43 31.77 -24.13
CA GLY A 469 51.92 30.83 -25.17
C GLY A 469 51.81 29.33 -24.83
N GLY A 470 51.51 28.39 -25.73
CA GLY A 470 51.34 28.37 -27.19
C GLY A 470 51.06 26.91 -27.64
N ALA A 471 50.64 26.74 -28.90
CA ALA A 471 50.00 25.57 -29.54
C ALA A 471 50.86 24.29 -29.72
N THR A 472 50.21 23.15 -30.04
CA THR A 472 50.37 22.37 -31.30
C THR A 472 49.49 21.11 -31.35
N ASP A 473 48.80 20.92 -32.48
CA ASP A 473 48.28 19.66 -33.06
C ASP A 473 49.43 18.95 -33.85
N PRO A 474 49.38 17.66 -34.30
CA PRO A 474 48.36 17.18 -35.27
C PRO A 474 48.00 15.67 -35.24
N ALA A 475 47.14 15.31 -36.21
CA ALA A 475 46.48 14.03 -36.52
C ALA A 475 47.36 12.81 -36.87
N GLY A 476 46.73 11.61 -36.84
CA GLY A 476 47.25 10.38 -37.45
C GLY A 476 46.22 9.24 -37.50
N SER A 477 45.84 8.83 -38.71
CA SER A 477 44.90 7.77 -39.12
C SER A 477 45.51 6.35 -39.14
N GLY A 478 44.68 5.29 -39.09
CA GLY A 478 45.08 3.95 -39.53
C GLY A 478 43.99 2.87 -39.35
N ALA A 479 43.53 2.30 -40.46
CA ALA A 479 42.53 1.23 -40.56
C ALA A 479 43.18 -0.09 -41.01
N GLY A 480 42.50 -1.22 -40.76
CA GLY A 480 42.54 -2.43 -41.60
C GLY A 480 43.10 -3.70 -40.98
N GLY A 481 42.42 -4.83 -41.19
CA GLY A 481 43.03 -6.17 -41.09
C GLY A 481 42.11 -7.30 -40.59
N SER A 482 41.48 -8.00 -41.53
CA SER A 482 40.60 -9.17 -41.42
C SER A 482 41.31 -10.53 -41.47
N GLY A 483 40.63 -11.60 -41.02
CA GLY A 483 40.75 -12.98 -41.54
C GLY A 483 41.34 -14.01 -40.55
N THR A 484 40.54 -14.84 -39.86
CA THR A 484 39.98 -16.17 -40.23
C THR A 484 40.99 -17.33 -40.36
N SER A 485 40.80 -18.39 -39.55
CA SER A 485 40.57 -19.78 -40.01
C SER A 485 40.73 -20.80 -38.86
N GLY A 486 39.84 -21.81 -38.79
CA GLY A 486 40.19 -23.11 -38.18
C GLY A 486 39.09 -23.85 -37.40
N SER A 487 38.14 -24.49 -38.10
CA SER A 487 37.51 -25.79 -37.71
C SER A 487 38.35 -26.93 -38.34
N PRO A 488 38.10 -28.26 -38.15
CA PRO A 488 36.90 -28.99 -37.68
C PRO A 488 37.21 -30.16 -36.69
N ASP A 489 36.23 -30.83 -36.07
CA ASP A 489 35.65 -32.17 -36.39
C ASP A 489 35.10 -32.72 -35.04
N ALA A 490 34.19 -33.69 -34.87
CA ALA A 490 33.27 -34.46 -35.69
C ALA A 490 32.25 -35.16 -34.75
N SER A 491 31.06 -35.43 -35.29
CA SER A 491 30.05 -36.49 -35.02
C SER A 491 30.13 -37.46 -33.83
N GLY A 492 28.94 -37.78 -33.27
CA GLY A 492 28.64 -39.10 -32.68
C GLY A 492 27.50 -39.09 -31.66
N GLY A 493 26.37 -39.74 -31.96
CA GLY A 493 25.13 -39.68 -31.18
C GLY A 493 24.90 -40.79 -30.13
N ALA A 494 23.61 -40.91 -29.77
CA ALA A 494 22.91 -41.98 -29.05
C ALA A 494 22.46 -41.68 -27.60
N ALA A 495 21.23 -42.13 -27.34
CA ALA A 495 20.37 -41.90 -26.20
C ALA A 495 20.69 -42.76 -24.97
N ALA A 496 20.34 -42.27 -23.76
CA ALA A 496 19.83 -43.05 -22.63
C ALA A 496 19.36 -42.10 -21.51
N GLY A 497 18.25 -42.43 -20.87
CA GLY A 497 17.62 -41.63 -19.81
C GLY A 497 18.32 -41.69 -18.45
N GLY A 498 17.91 -40.82 -17.54
CA GLY A 498 18.32 -40.87 -16.14
C GLY A 498 17.93 -39.64 -15.32
N ALA A 499 16.93 -39.84 -14.47
CA ALA A 499 16.70 -39.24 -13.14
C ALA A 499 16.68 -37.71 -12.98
N GLY A 500 15.49 -37.19 -12.65
CA GLY A 500 15.31 -35.86 -12.10
C GLY A 500 15.93 -35.70 -10.71
N THR A 501 16.62 -34.59 -10.51
CA THR A 501 17.01 -34.08 -9.20
C THR A 501 16.01 -33.00 -8.80
N GLY A 502 15.18 -33.31 -7.80
CA GLY A 502 14.29 -32.34 -7.17
C GLY A 502 15.13 -31.30 -6.42
N GLY A 503 14.95 -30.03 -6.79
CA GLY A 503 15.53 -28.91 -6.03
C GLY A 503 14.96 -28.88 -4.61
N ALA A 504 15.84 -28.91 -3.62
CA ALA A 504 15.47 -28.75 -2.22
C ALA A 504 15.00 -27.30 -1.96
N VAL A 505 13.93 -27.17 -1.18
CA VAL A 505 13.35 -25.89 -0.72
C VAL A 505 13.88 -25.60 0.68
N ASP A 506 14.33 -24.37 0.91
CA ASP A 506 14.75 -23.90 2.23
C ASP A 506 13.52 -23.80 3.16
N PRO A 507 13.49 -24.50 4.31
CA PRO A 507 12.31 -24.57 5.17
C PRO A 507 12.04 -23.29 5.99
N ASP A 508 12.98 -22.36 6.09
CA ASP A 508 12.83 -21.12 6.86
C ASP A 508 12.43 -19.91 5.99
N THR A 509 12.71 -19.98 4.68
CA THR A 509 12.44 -18.89 3.73
C THR A 509 11.48 -19.26 2.61
N GLY A 510 11.30 -20.55 2.33
CA GLY A 510 10.40 -21.05 1.28
C GLY A 510 10.86 -20.79 -0.16
N GLU A 511 12.11 -20.36 -0.37
CA GLU A 511 12.67 -20.19 -1.71
C GLU A 511 13.29 -21.49 -2.25
N GLN A 512 13.26 -21.67 -3.57
CA GLN A 512 13.97 -22.75 -4.27
C GLN A 512 15.43 -22.34 -4.48
N LEU A 513 16.37 -23.21 -4.11
CA LEU A 513 17.79 -23.00 -4.38
C LEU A 513 18.03 -23.17 -5.89
N ALA A 514 18.32 -22.07 -6.60
CA ALA A 514 18.57 -22.07 -8.04
C ALA A 514 19.97 -22.61 -8.36
N GLY A 515 20.05 -23.63 -9.23
CA GLY A 515 21.27 -23.99 -9.96
C GLY A 515 21.32 -23.26 -11.30
N GLU A 516 22.45 -22.61 -11.59
CA GLU A 516 22.86 -22.06 -12.89
C GLU A 516 22.93 -23.17 -13.96
N ALA A 517 22.77 -23.01 -15.28
CA ALA A 517 22.50 -21.92 -16.23
C ALA A 517 22.09 -22.56 -17.59
N GLY A 518 21.48 -21.80 -18.52
CA GLY A 518 21.35 -22.22 -19.93
C GLY A 518 20.30 -21.49 -20.77
N THR A 519 20.76 -20.81 -21.83
CA THR A 519 20.09 -19.88 -22.75
C THR A 519 19.11 -20.50 -23.77
N GLY A 520 18.08 -19.75 -24.20
CA GLY A 520 17.34 -20.01 -25.46
C GLY A 520 16.01 -19.25 -25.60
N ASP A 521 15.84 -18.55 -26.71
CA ASP A 521 14.64 -17.80 -27.14
C ASP A 521 13.35 -18.62 -27.12
N ALA A 522 12.26 -18.09 -26.54
CA ALA A 522 10.90 -18.53 -26.85
C ALA A 522 9.86 -17.44 -26.49
N SER A 523 9.06 -17.07 -27.48
CA SER A 523 7.87 -16.24 -27.40
C SER A 523 6.92 -16.66 -26.27
N VAL A 524 6.60 -15.73 -25.36
CA VAL A 524 5.59 -15.93 -24.31
C VAL A 524 4.18 -15.84 -24.92
N VAL A 525 3.70 -16.97 -25.43
CA VAL A 525 2.26 -17.20 -25.67
C VAL A 525 1.74 -17.91 -24.43
N GLY A 526 0.87 -17.25 -23.67
CA GLY A 526 0.18 -17.88 -22.54
C GLY A 526 -0.81 -18.93 -23.06
N THR A 527 -0.43 -20.20 -23.01
CA THR A 527 -1.36 -21.32 -23.12
C THR A 527 -2.09 -21.51 -21.78
N PRO A 528 -3.40 -21.77 -21.80
CA PRO A 528 -4.17 -22.00 -20.58
C PRO A 528 -3.73 -23.33 -19.95
N VAL A 529 -3.50 -23.30 -18.64
CA VAL A 529 -3.19 -24.50 -17.87
C VAL A 529 -4.48 -25.30 -17.73
N THR A 530 -4.72 -26.25 -18.64
CA THR A 530 -5.65 -27.35 -18.40
C THR A 530 -4.97 -28.30 -17.42
N LEU A 531 -5.61 -28.55 -16.28
CA LEU A 531 -5.17 -29.56 -15.31
C LEU A 531 -5.16 -30.93 -16.01
N ALA A 532 -3.96 -31.43 -16.32
CA ALA A 532 -3.78 -32.84 -16.64
C ALA A 532 -4.11 -33.65 -15.38
N SER A 533 -5.05 -34.58 -15.54
CA SER A 533 -5.37 -35.58 -14.52
C SER A 533 -4.23 -36.60 -14.45
N ASP A 534 -3.22 -36.33 -13.62
CA ASP A 534 -2.20 -37.34 -13.33
C ASP A 534 -2.73 -38.30 -12.26
N GLY A 535 -3.24 -39.42 -12.75
CA GLY A 535 -3.49 -40.62 -11.96
C GLY A 535 -2.20 -41.35 -11.64
N SER A 536 -1.52 -40.98 -10.55
CA SER A 536 -0.67 -41.92 -9.82
C SER A 536 -0.50 -41.48 -8.37
N MET A 537 -0.57 -42.43 -7.44
CA MET A 537 -0.33 -42.23 -6.01
C MET A 537 1.14 -41.84 -5.75
N GLY A 538 1.47 -40.57 -5.99
CA GLY A 538 2.79 -40.01 -5.67
C GLY A 538 2.96 -39.64 -4.19
N LEU A 539 4.11 -39.05 -3.86
CA LEU A 539 4.58 -38.64 -2.52
C LEU A 539 3.50 -37.97 -1.63
N ARG A 540 2.57 -37.21 -2.22
CA ARG A 540 1.42 -36.61 -1.51
C ARG A 540 0.45 -37.64 -0.93
N GLY A 541 0.14 -38.71 -1.67
CA GLY A 541 -0.70 -39.81 -1.17
C GLY A 541 -0.02 -40.55 -0.02
N ALA A 542 1.29 -40.78 -0.13
CA ALA A 542 2.08 -41.38 0.93
C ALA A 542 2.10 -40.52 2.20
N LEU A 543 2.29 -39.20 2.07
CA LEU A 543 2.27 -38.27 3.20
C LEU A 543 0.90 -38.15 3.85
N MET A 544 -0.19 -38.19 3.07
CA MET A 544 -1.56 -38.21 3.58
C MET A 544 -1.87 -39.50 4.34
N ALA A 545 -1.44 -40.65 3.81
CA ALA A 545 -1.60 -41.95 4.48
C ALA A 545 -0.79 -42.02 5.79
N LEU A 546 0.44 -41.51 5.80
CA LEU A 546 1.29 -41.45 6.99
C LEU A 546 0.67 -40.54 8.08
N SER A 547 0.12 -39.40 7.66
CA SER A 547 -0.56 -38.46 8.56
C SER A 547 -1.82 -39.07 9.16
N ALA A 548 -2.61 -39.81 8.36
CA ALA A 548 -3.78 -40.53 8.84
C ALA A 548 -3.40 -41.64 9.84
N ALA A 549 -2.32 -42.38 9.56
CA ALA A 549 -1.83 -43.44 10.45
C ALA A 549 -1.31 -42.89 11.79
N LEU A 550 -0.61 -41.75 11.78
CA LEU A 550 -0.14 -41.08 13.00
C LEU A 550 -1.30 -40.55 13.85
N LEU A 551 -2.31 -39.95 13.23
CA LEU A 551 -3.53 -39.52 13.91
C LEU A 551 -4.28 -40.70 14.54
N LEU A 552 -4.39 -41.81 13.83
CA LEU A 552 -5.00 -43.03 14.36
C LEU A 552 -4.19 -43.61 15.53
N GLY A 553 -2.86 -43.58 15.45
CA GLY A 553 -1.97 -44.00 16.53
C GLY A 553 -2.13 -43.16 17.80
N VAL A 554 -2.28 -41.84 17.68
CA VAL A 554 -2.48 -40.94 18.82
C VAL A 554 -3.86 -41.10 19.45
N VAL A 555 -4.90 -41.37 18.66
CA VAL A 555 -6.27 -41.53 19.17
C VAL A 555 -6.50 -42.92 19.77
N VAL A 556 -5.96 -43.97 19.16
CA VAL A 556 -6.21 -45.37 19.56
C VAL A 556 -5.14 -45.90 20.52
N GLY A 557 -3.90 -45.40 20.45
CA GLY A 557 -2.78 -45.85 21.28
C GLY A 557 -3.05 -45.73 22.79
N PRO A 558 -3.37 -44.53 23.31
CA PRO A 558 -3.61 -44.33 24.74
C PRO A 558 -4.71 -45.24 25.34
N PRO A 559 -5.91 -45.39 24.74
CA PRO A 559 -6.93 -46.28 25.30
C PRO A 559 -6.57 -47.77 25.23
N VAL A 560 -5.82 -48.22 24.22
CA VAL A 560 -5.37 -49.62 24.11
C VAL A 560 -4.29 -49.95 25.15
N VAL A 561 -3.32 -49.04 25.33
CA VAL A 561 -2.26 -49.20 26.35
C VAL A 561 -2.88 -49.16 27.75
N ALA A 562 -3.83 -48.26 28.01
CA ALA A 562 -4.54 -48.20 29.28
C ALA A 562 -5.29 -49.50 29.60
N ARG A 563 -5.98 -50.11 28.61
CA ARG A 563 -6.65 -51.42 28.78
C ARG A 563 -5.67 -52.57 29.00
N ALA A 564 -4.53 -52.59 28.31
CA ALA A 564 -3.51 -53.61 28.47
C ALA A 564 -2.85 -53.57 29.86
N LEU A 565 -2.59 -52.37 30.39
CA LEU A 565 -2.05 -52.17 31.74
C LEU A 565 -3.07 -52.56 32.82
N ALA A 566 -4.35 -52.22 32.65
CA ALA A 566 -5.42 -52.63 33.56
C ALA A 566 -5.62 -54.16 33.60
N GLY A 567 -5.45 -54.85 32.47
CA GLY A 567 -5.52 -56.31 32.40
C GLY A 567 -4.36 -57.02 33.12
N ARG A 568 -3.15 -56.46 33.06
CA ARG A 568 -1.99 -56.98 33.81
C ARG A 568 -2.10 -56.77 35.32
N ALA A 569 -2.70 -55.66 35.76
CA ALA A 569 -2.93 -55.40 37.18
C ALA A 569 -3.92 -56.41 37.80
N ARG A 570 -4.96 -56.81 37.06
CA ARG A 570 -5.92 -57.84 37.52
C ARG A 570 -5.28 -59.23 37.66
N ARG A 571 -4.42 -59.64 36.71
CA ARG A 571 -3.74 -60.94 36.78
C ARG A 571 -2.71 -61.07 37.91
N ARG A 572 -2.19 -59.96 38.44
CA ARG A 572 -1.28 -59.96 39.61
C ARG A 572 -2.02 -59.90 40.96
N GLY A 573 -3.34 -59.73 40.95
CA GLY A 573 -4.16 -59.73 42.17
C GLY A 573 -4.63 -61.12 42.63
N ASP A 574 -4.59 -62.12 41.74
CA ASP A 574 -5.07 -63.49 42.02
C ASP A 574 -3.95 -64.45 42.53
N GLU A 575 -2.73 -63.95 42.77
CA GLU A 575 -1.61 -64.72 43.34
C GLU A 575 -1.18 -64.21 44.73
N ARG A 576 -2.08 -63.58 45.50
CA ARG A 576 -1.82 -63.19 46.89
C ARG A 576 -2.92 -63.61 47.85
#